data_AF-A0A6G0VLW2-F1
#
_entry.id   AF-A0A6G0VLW2-F1
#
_cell.length_a   1.000
_cell.length_b   1.000
_cell.length_c   1.000
_cell.angle_alpha   90.00
_cell.angle_beta   90.00
_cell.angle_gamma   90.00
#
_symmetry.space_group_name_H-M   'P 1'
#
loop_
_entity.id
_entity.type
_entity.pdbx_description
1 polymer ?
#
loop_
_entity_poly.entity_id
_entity_poly.type
_entity_poly.pdbx_seq_one_letter_code
_entity_poly.pdbx_strand_id
1 'polypeptide(L)'
;MGCRFYVTQSWLRAIQIFGLTEVYKKKTEVGDWLRICFGLVFLDFEDVSNFSTIELMSIKPENSKLTQFADYILDTYITEEALFPPNIWAQFSAELNLTTNACKSFHSHLAQSFANTQ
;
A
#
# COMPACT_ATOMS: atom_id res chain seq x y z
N MET A 1 11.63 -14.81 -0.20
CA MET A 1 11.26 -14.34 -1.57
C MET A 1 9.81 -14.66 -1.98
N GLY A 2 8.91 -15.11 -1.08
CA GLY A 2 7.69 -15.82 -1.51
C GLY A 2 6.31 -15.25 -1.13
N CYS A 3 6.15 -14.24 -0.28
CA CYS A 3 4.80 -13.72 0.06
C CYS A 3 4.59 -12.31 -0.51
N ARG A 4 5.51 -11.38 -0.21
CA ARG A 4 5.47 -9.99 -0.71
C ARG A 4 5.36 -9.88 -2.22
N PHE A 5 6.06 -10.75 -2.95
CA PHE A 5 6.01 -10.79 -4.42
C PHE A 5 4.60 -11.14 -4.93
N TYR A 6 3.94 -12.15 -4.36
CA TYR A 6 2.60 -12.54 -4.79
C TYR A 6 1.53 -11.53 -4.37
N VAL A 7 1.68 -10.92 -3.20
CA VAL A 7 0.80 -9.84 -2.74
C VAL A 7 0.89 -8.64 -3.68
N THR A 8 2.11 -8.14 -3.91
CA THR A 8 2.34 -7.01 -4.83
C THR A 8 1.92 -7.32 -6.27
N GLN A 9 2.15 -8.54 -6.76
CA GLN A 9 1.61 -8.96 -8.07
C GLN A 9 0.09 -9.00 -8.11
N SER A 10 -0.57 -9.46 -7.04
CA SER A 10 -2.04 -9.50 -6.96
C SER A 10 -2.63 -8.09 -6.91
N TRP A 11 -2.01 -7.17 -6.17
CA TRP A 11 -2.41 -5.76 -6.16
C TRP A 11 -2.21 -5.09 -7.52
N LEU A 12 -1.13 -5.41 -8.23
CA LEU A 12 -0.91 -4.90 -9.59
C LEU A 12 -1.98 -5.42 -10.57
N ARG A 13 -2.41 -6.68 -10.43
CA ARG A 13 -3.53 -7.23 -11.21
C ARG A 13 -4.85 -6.54 -10.86
N ALA A 14 -5.11 -6.26 -9.59
CA ALA A 14 -6.29 -5.51 -9.18
C ALA A 14 -6.31 -4.09 -9.80
N ILE A 15 -5.17 -3.39 -9.82
CA ILE A 15 -5.01 -2.11 -10.53
C ILE A 15 -5.38 -2.23 -12.01
N GLN A 16 -5.00 -3.34 -12.67
CA GLN A 16 -5.36 -3.59 -14.06
C GLN A 16 -6.87 -3.84 -14.22
N ILE A 17 -7.45 -4.70 -13.39
CA ILE A 17 -8.88 -5.06 -13.42
C ILE A 17 -9.77 -3.84 -13.21
N PHE A 18 -9.43 -2.96 -12.25
CA PHE A 18 -10.21 -1.75 -11.98
C PHE A 18 -9.93 -0.60 -12.96
N GLY A 19 -9.09 -0.83 -13.98
CA GLY A 19 -8.78 0.17 -15.00
C GLY A 19 -8.04 1.39 -14.43
N LEU A 20 -7.13 1.14 -13.48
CA LEU A 20 -6.27 2.13 -12.82
C LEU A 20 -4.84 2.15 -13.39
N THR A 21 -4.52 1.30 -14.37
CA THR A 21 -3.16 1.16 -14.92
C THR A 21 -2.56 2.47 -15.43
N GLU A 22 -3.34 3.27 -16.15
CA GLU A 22 -2.82 4.51 -16.75
C GLU A 22 -2.60 5.62 -15.70
N VAL A 23 -3.41 5.66 -14.64
CA VAL A 23 -3.21 6.62 -13.53
C VAL A 23 -2.06 6.17 -12.62
N TYR A 24 -1.90 4.87 -12.41
CA TYR A 24 -0.79 4.29 -11.65
C TYR A 24 0.59 4.62 -12.25
N LYS A 25 0.70 4.80 -13.57
CA LYS A 25 1.96 5.18 -14.23
C LYS A 25 2.29 6.67 -14.10
N LYS A 26 1.32 7.51 -13.74
CA LYS A 26 1.49 8.98 -13.70
C LYS A 26 1.86 9.47 -12.29
N LYS A 27 2.59 10.57 -12.20
CA LYS A 27 2.84 11.29 -10.94
C LYS A 27 1.66 12.21 -10.65
N THR A 28 0.65 11.65 -10.00
CA THR A 28 -0.63 12.29 -9.68
C THR A 28 -1.05 11.78 -8.32
N GLU A 29 -1.88 12.51 -7.58
CA GLU A 29 -2.37 12.08 -6.26
C GLU A 29 -2.93 10.64 -6.26
N VAL A 30 -3.71 10.28 -7.28
CA VAL A 30 -4.24 8.92 -7.49
C VAL A 30 -3.11 7.90 -7.69
N GLY A 31 -2.15 8.21 -8.55
CA GLY A 31 -1.00 7.34 -8.81
C GLY A 31 -0.07 7.19 -7.60
N ASP A 32 0.11 8.27 -6.84
CA ASP A 32 0.93 8.28 -5.63
C ASP A 32 0.25 7.51 -4.50
N TRP A 33 -1.05 7.70 -4.29
CA TRP A 33 -1.83 6.91 -3.33
C TRP A 33 -1.75 5.40 -3.62
N LEU A 34 -1.87 5.00 -4.89
CA LEU A 34 -1.70 3.60 -5.30
C LEU A 34 -0.30 3.08 -5.00
N ARG A 35 0.76 3.90 -5.11
CA ARG A 35 2.13 3.49 -4.75
C ARG A 35 2.32 3.39 -3.25
N ILE A 36 1.69 4.26 -2.46
CA ILE A 36 1.73 4.21 -0.99
C ILE A 36 1.12 2.89 -0.49
N CYS A 37 0.05 2.40 -1.12
CA CYS A 37 -0.53 1.08 -0.80
C CYS A 37 0.52 -0.05 -0.87
N PHE A 38 1.45 -0.01 -1.83
CA PHE A 38 2.52 -1.01 -1.95
C PHE A 38 3.55 -0.92 -0.82
N GLY A 39 3.58 0.19 -0.09
CA GLY A 39 4.40 0.37 1.11
C GLY A 39 3.95 -0.49 2.30
N LEU A 40 2.69 -0.92 2.32
CA LEU A 40 2.13 -1.72 3.42
C LEU A 40 2.91 -3.02 3.69
N VAL A 41 3.52 -3.61 2.65
CA VAL A 41 4.31 -4.85 2.77
C VAL A 41 5.60 -4.69 3.59
N PHE A 42 5.98 -3.45 3.89
CA PHE A 42 7.17 -3.11 4.68
C PHE A 42 6.86 -2.69 6.12
N LEU A 43 5.57 -2.60 6.48
CA LEU A 43 5.15 -2.32 7.86
C LEU A 43 5.27 -3.59 8.72
N ASP A 44 5.31 -3.38 10.03
CA ASP A 44 5.01 -4.46 10.96
C ASP A 44 3.55 -4.89 10.78
N PHE A 45 3.28 -6.19 10.89
CA PHE A 45 1.94 -6.73 10.69
C PHE A 45 0.94 -6.15 11.70
N GLU A 46 1.41 -5.79 12.91
CA GLU A 46 0.58 -5.14 13.94
C GLU A 46 0.16 -3.72 13.52
N ASP A 47 0.99 -3.03 12.74
CA ASP A 47 0.74 -1.65 12.31
C ASP A 47 -0.10 -1.55 11.02
N VAL A 48 -0.16 -2.61 10.21
CA VAL A 48 -0.81 -2.60 8.90
C VAL A 48 -2.27 -2.19 8.98
N SER A 49 -3.03 -2.78 9.90
CA SER A 49 -4.47 -2.52 10.04
C SER A 49 -4.70 -1.04 10.35
N ASN A 50 -4.09 -0.55 11.43
CA ASN A 50 -4.23 0.83 11.88
C ASN A 50 -3.77 1.84 10.82
N PHE A 51 -2.61 1.63 10.21
CA PHE A 51 -2.10 2.51 9.16
C PHE A 51 -3.03 2.52 7.94
N SER A 52 -3.55 1.36 7.53
CA SER A 52 -4.43 1.28 6.36
C SER A 52 -5.78 1.98 6.59
N THR A 53 -6.41 1.82 7.75
CA THR A 53 -7.76 2.35 8.00
C THR A 53 -7.78 3.81 8.41
N ILE A 54 -6.71 4.30 9.05
CA ILE A 54 -6.61 5.69 9.50
C ILE A 54 -5.79 6.51 8.51
N GLU A 55 -4.49 6.25 8.43
CA GLU A 55 -3.55 7.10 7.70
C GLU A 55 -3.78 7.03 6.19
N LEU A 56 -3.80 5.82 5.62
CA LEU A 56 -3.90 5.63 4.17
C LEU A 56 -5.27 6.07 3.62
N MET A 57 -6.35 5.83 4.35
CA MET A 57 -7.70 6.24 3.93
C MET A 57 -7.90 7.76 4.08
N SER A 58 -7.24 8.43 5.03
CA SER A 58 -7.34 9.88 5.20
C SER A 58 -6.78 10.66 4.00
N ILE A 59 -5.77 10.11 3.31
CA ILE A 59 -5.13 10.72 2.14
C ILE A 59 -5.67 10.16 0.80
N LYS A 60 -6.74 9.35 0.83
CA LYS A 60 -7.30 8.74 -0.40
C LYS A 60 -8.02 9.79 -1.24
N PRO A 61 -7.63 10.00 -2.51
CA PRO A 61 -8.36 10.88 -3.41
C PRO A 61 -9.80 10.43 -3.65
N GLU A 62 -10.68 11.37 -3.95
CA GLU A 62 -12.05 11.07 -4.37
C GLU A 62 -12.07 10.39 -5.75
N ASN A 63 -12.22 9.07 -5.74
CA ASN A 63 -12.27 8.26 -6.95
C ASN A 63 -12.94 6.91 -6.65
N SER A 64 -14.03 6.61 -7.36
CA SER A 64 -14.81 5.38 -7.14
C SER A 64 -14.01 4.10 -7.43
N LYS A 65 -13.07 4.15 -8.38
CA LYS A 65 -12.18 3.00 -8.67
C LYS A 65 -11.14 2.79 -7.58
N LEU A 66 -10.69 3.87 -6.91
CA LEU A 66 -9.83 3.74 -5.74
C LEU A 66 -10.59 3.13 -4.56
N THR A 67 -11.86 3.46 -4.39
CA THR A 67 -12.70 2.81 -3.38
C THR A 67 -12.81 1.31 -3.65
N GLN A 68 -13.11 0.88 -4.89
CA GLN A 68 -13.14 -0.55 -5.24
C GLN A 68 -11.81 -1.27 -4.98
N PHE A 69 -10.69 -0.60 -5.26
CA PHE A 69 -9.37 -1.14 -4.97
C PHE A 69 -9.07 -1.20 -3.46
N ALA A 70 -9.48 -0.18 -2.70
CA ALA A 70 -9.34 -0.14 -1.25
C ALA A 70 -10.15 -1.25 -0.59
N ASP A 71 -11.41 -1.41 -0.97
CA ASP A 71 -12.30 -2.46 -0.46
C ASP A 71 -11.70 -3.85 -0.74
N TYR A 72 -11.21 -4.06 -1.98
CA TYR A 72 -10.52 -5.30 -2.34
C TYR A 72 -9.30 -5.59 -1.45
N ILE A 73 -8.44 -4.59 -1.22
CA ILE A 73 -7.27 -4.77 -0.36
C ILE A 73 -7.69 -5.03 1.08
N LEU A 74 -8.64 -4.26 1.60
CA LEU A 74 -9.13 -4.35 2.96
C LEU A 74 -9.65 -5.77 3.26
N ASP A 75 -10.59 -6.24 2.44
CA ASP A 75 -11.27 -7.53 2.64
C ASP A 75 -10.35 -8.73 2.37
N THR A 76 -9.38 -8.58 1.46
CA THR A 76 -8.53 -9.72 1.03
C THR A 76 -7.25 -9.84 1.85
N TYR A 77 -6.71 -8.72 2.36
CA TYR A 77 -5.35 -8.69 2.93
C TYR A 77 -5.19 -8.04 4.30
N ILE A 78 -6.09 -7.15 4.72
CA ILE A 78 -5.83 -6.25 5.86
C ILE A 78 -6.56 -6.67 7.12
N THR A 79 -7.85 -7.00 7.02
CA THR A 79 -8.68 -7.34 8.18
C THR A 79 -8.19 -8.63 8.85
N GLU A 80 -8.59 -8.83 10.11
CA GLU A 80 -8.27 -10.08 10.83
C GLU A 80 -8.94 -11.29 10.17
N GLU A 81 -10.12 -11.09 9.56
CA GLU A 81 -10.87 -12.09 8.80
C GLU A 81 -10.46 -12.19 7.33
N ALA A 82 -9.41 -11.47 6.92
CA ALA A 82 -8.93 -11.47 5.55
C ALA A 82 -8.51 -12.88 5.10
N LEU A 83 -8.60 -13.14 3.80
CA LEU A 83 -8.12 -14.40 3.22
C LEU A 83 -6.60 -14.58 3.40
N PHE A 84 -5.87 -13.47 3.38
CA PHE A 84 -4.43 -13.43 3.56
C PHE A 84 -4.06 -12.31 4.54
N PRO A 85 -4.23 -12.52 5.86
CA PRO A 85 -4.03 -11.47 6.85
C PRO A 85 -2.57 -10.98 6.94
N PRO A 86 -2.33 -9.78 7.50
CA PRO A 86 -1.02 -9.12 7.50
C PRO A 86 0.12 -9.98 8.06
N ASN A 87 -0.13 -10.79 9.08
CA ASN A 87 0.88 -11.66 9.69
C ASN A 87 1.50 -12.70 8.73
N ILE A 88 0.90 -12.94 7.55
CA ILE A 88 1.41 -13.89 6.54
C ILE A 88 2.33 -13.20 5.52
N TRP A 89 2.15 -11.88 5.30
CA TRP A 89 2.81 -11.17 4.19
C TRP A 89 3.53 -9.89 4.58
N ALA A 90 3.06 -9.18 5.60
CA ALA A 90 3.70 -7.99 6.13
C ALA A 90 4.90 -8.44 6.96
N GLN A 91 6.05 -7.87 6.64
CA GLN A 91 7.26 -8.18 7.38
C GLN A 91 8.12 -6.94 7.45
N PHE A 92 8.35 -6.48 8.68
CA PHE A 92 9.25 -5.39 9.03
C PHE A 92 10.76 -5.73 8.80
N SER A 93 11.07 -6.79 8.05
CA SER A 93 12.44 -7.12 7.70
C SER A 93 12.83 -6.45 6.38
N ALA A 94 13.82 -5.56 6.45
CA ALA A 94 14.59 -5.05 5.31
C ALA A 94 15.61 -6.08 4.77
N GLU A 95 15.39 -7.39 4.96
CA GLU A 95 16.33 -8.39 4.48
C GLU A 95 15.99 -8.83 3.05
N LEU A 96 16.71 -8.18 2.13
CA LEU A 96 17.31 -8.78 0.93
C LEU A 96 18.36 -7.79 0.40
N ASN A 97 19.47 -7.62 1.13
CA ASN A 97 20.71 -6.96 0.66
C ASN A 97 20.60 -5.58 -0.05
N LEU A 98 19.47 -4.86 0.03
CA LEU A 98 19.28 -3.57 -0.64
C LEU A 98 18.65 -2.55 0.31
N THR A 99 19.54 -1.94 1.09
CA THR A 99 19.54 -0.53 1.52
C THR A 99 18.38 -0.03 2.37
N THR A 100 18.75 0.34 3.61
CA THR A 100 18.04 1.21 4.56
C THR A 100 17.52 2.53 3.95
N ASN A 101 18.00 2.91 2.76
CA ASN A 101 17.55 4.08 2.02
C ASN A 101 16.13 3.95 1.47
N ALA A 102 15.66 2.75 1.08
CA ALA A 102 14.31 2.59 0.54
C ALA A 102 13.24 2.80 1.61
N CYS A 103 13.43 2.22 2.80
CA CYS A 103 12.54 2.41 3.93
C CYS A 103 12.57 3.86 4.45
N LYS A 104 13.76 4.45 4.62
CA LYS A 104 13.90 5.86 4.99
C LYS A 104 13.33 6.80 3.93
N SER A 105 13.46 6.49 2.65
CA SER A 105 12.85 7.25 1.56
C SER A 105 11.34 7.12 1.58
N PHE A 106 10.79 5.93 1.84
CA PHE A 106 9.35 5.75 1.98
C PHE A 106 8.81 6.55 3.17
N HIS A 107 9.41 6.41 4.36
CA HIS A 107 9.05 7.20 5.54
C HIS A 107 9.22 8.71 5.32
N SER A 108 10.28 9.15 4.65
CA SER A 108 10.51 10.57 4.36
C SER A 108 9.54 11.10 3.31
N HIS A 109 9.20 10.30 2.29
CA HIS A 109 8.24 10.70 1.27
C HIS A 109 6.82 10.75 1.83
N LEU A 110 6.49 9.79 2.70
CA LEU A 110 5.26 9.76 3.47
C LEU A 110 5.17 10.96 4.43
N ALA A 111 6.23 11.26 5.17
CA ALA A 111 6.29 12.46 6.03
C ALA A 111 6.14 13.77 5.22
N GLN A 112 6.73 13.85 4.02
CA GLN A 112 6.55 15.00 3.13
C GLN A 112 5.14 15.11 2.57
N SER A 113 4.46 13.99 2.25
CA SER A 113 3.07 14.03 1.81
C SER A 113 2.14 14.57 2.89
N PHE A 114 2.44 14.31 4.18
CA PHE A 114 1.68 14.89 5.30
C PHE A 114 2.02 16.36 5.57
N ALA A 115 3.28 16.78 5.35
CA ALA A 115 3.72 18.15 5.59
C ALA A 115 3.20 19.18 4.55
N ASN A 116 2.81 18.74 3.35
CA ASN A 116 2.29 19.63 2.29
C ASN A 116 0.79 19.93 2.40
N THR A 117 0.14 19.58 3.52
CA THR A 117 -1.31 19.73 3.72
C THR A 117 -1.69 20.99 4.52
N GLN A 118 -0.86 22.04 4.49
CA GLN A 118 -1.12 23.32 5.19
C GLN A 118 -1.36 24.48 4.22
#